data_AF-A0A553DU07-F1
#
_entry.id   AF-A0A553DU07-F1
#
_cell.length_a   1.000
_cell.length_b   1.000
_cell.length_c   1.000
_cell.angle_alpha   90.00
_cell.angle_beta   90.00
_cell.angle_gamma   90.00
#
_symmetry.space_group_name_H-M   'P 1'
#
loop_
_entity.id
_entity.type
_entity.pdbx_description
1 polymer ?
#
loop_
_entity_poly.entity_id
_entity_poly.type
_entity_poly.pdbx_seq_one_letter_code
_entity_poly.pdbx_strand_id
1 'polypeptide(L)'
;MSRIRIVGGSITKTTEGAHHMYSEENIVFNSSKAITEVGGENGIVYGEPKDAPKRESNEEIIEITSKLYSYNNSELKIPYIDTSNLNILEGSKPFIAGIKSIFGDDIKHTSAKKLMLDILNGNLKYPTFKIDKGLSNSQAGYYIKETIYLNEKLILESEKSPKKSWLLFRVMIEEIGHYIDDILRTRYDSIGGDAKGDEGKMFAADFIKFNKLLSKDFEFAHFKIKASTGKTRDFIARVNFNEPNRELKSKDLLFVGHDDDDHGVVTLKSGKTIKVEFFKIRGGGAIHEAITKKAAKIAGVLYDFRLDEGSAWPDVPCQNENSIETCYYNTWNNEHTKGTLAFESHHGTKQYWHSMAPTGNNTNKQVVELIIIQAKKWFTKGIETFGDNGLFHIGKILHMVQDSYSLSHVYRDKDNKVVQIQSYEAQDSDKHGEPDKKEDTKGVKDAETASVWILTLYKISKKEKELKSSLLLLDNYLRTIVYPLAKDRSQIIAGGSLEAYKKSQIKKADPKIEKMVEDERLKMMREPKI
;
A
#
# COMPACT_ATOMS: atom_id res chain seq x y z
N MET A 1 8.71 -11.42 -29.85
CA MET A 1 7.57 -12.09 -30.51
C MET A 1 8.13 -13.00 -31.60
N SER A 2 8.04 -14.33 -31.47
CA SER A 2 8.42 -15.26 -32.53
C SER A 2 7.24 -15.47 -33.50
N ARG A 3 7.44 -15.17 -34.79
CA ARG A 3 6.49 -15.58 -35.84
C ARG A 3 7.01 -16.85 -36.48
N ILE A 4 6.34 -17.97 -36.25
CA ILE A 4 6.64 -19.24 -36.92
C ILE A 4 5.67 -19.38 -38.09
N ARG A 5 6.19 -19.55 -39.31
CA ARG A 5 5.41 -19.84 -40.50
C ARG A 5 5.89 -21.16 -41.09
N ILE A 6 5.02 -22.17 -41.07
CA ILE A 6 5.27 -23.50 -41.65
C ILE A 6 4.50 -23.57 -42.97
N VAL A 7 5.18 -23.90 -44.08
CA VAL A 7 4.56 -24.01 -45.41
C VAL A 7 4.91 -25.36 -46.02
N GLY A 8 3.89 -26.14 -46.41
CA GLY A 8 4.04 -27.48 -46.99
C GLY A 8 4.34 -27.51 -48.50
N GLY A 9 4.79 -26.40 -49.09
CA GLY A 9 5.00 -26.23 -50.53
C GLY A 9 6.01 -25.12 -50.84
N SER A 10 5.98 -24.56 -52.05
CA SER A 10 6.87 -23.46 -52.46
C SER A 10 6.38 -22.10 -51.96
N ILE A 11 7.31 -21.28 -51.47
CA ILE A 11 7.07 -19.86 -51.15
C ILE A 11 7.79 -19.02 -52.19
N THR A 12 7.06 -18.16 -52.90
CA THR A 12 7.64 -17.12 -53.75
C THR A 12 7.35 -15.76 -53.10
N LYS A 13 8.40 -15.00 -52.78
CA LYS A 13 8.29 -13.62 -52.28
C LYS A 13 8.97 -12.68 -53.27
N THR A 14 8.17 -11.85 -53.93
CA THR A 14 8.68 -10.75 -54.76
C THR A 14 8.69 -9.47 -53.93
N THR A 15 9.84 -8.79 -53.88
CA THR A 15 9.96 -7.48 -53.22
C THR A 15 10.32 -6.47 -54.30
N GLU A 16 9.56 -5.38 -54.41
CA GLU A 16 9.92 -4.27 -55.31
C GLU A 16 10.93 -3.37 -54.59
N GLY A 17 12.12 -3.22 -55.17
CA GLY A 17 13.22 -2.41 -54.61
C GLY A 17 14.23 -3.22 -53.77
N ALA A 18 15.01 -2.50 -52.94
CA ALA A 18 16.07 -3.10 -52.14
C ALA A 18 15.48 -3.93 -50.97
N HIS A 19 15.96 -5.17 -50.80
CA HIS A 19 15.58 -6.04 -49.70
C HIS A 19 16.69 -6.12 -48.65
N HIS A 20 16.39 -5.71 -47.42
CA HIS A 20 17.32 -5.78 -46.28
C HIS A 20 16.76 -6.71 -45.18
N MET A 21 17.63 -7.52 -44.59
CA MET A 21 17.31 -8.40 -43.46
C MET A 21 18.20 -8.04 -42.27
N TYR A 22 17.61 -7.88 -41.09
CA TYR A 22 18.30 -7.48 -39.86
C TYR A 22 17.86 -8.41 -38.72
N SER A 23 18.79 -8.75 -37.83
CA SER A 23 18.53 -9.59 -36.66
C SER A 23 19.49 -9.21 -35.53
N GLU A 24 19.01 -9.23 -34.28
CA GLU A 24 19.86 -9.06 -33.09
C GLU A 24 20.76 -10.30 -32.86
N GLU A 25 20.40 -11.42 -33.48
CA GLU A 25 21.13 -12.69 -33.45
C GLU A 25 21.38 -13.23 -34.88
N ASN A 26 21.89 -14.46 -34.99
CA ASN A 26 22.19 -15.07 -36.29
C ASN A 26 20.94 -15.26 -37.16
N ILE A 27 21.03 -14.89 -38.44
CA ILE A 27 20.07 -15.29 -39.47
C ILE A 27 20.54 -16.63 -40.04
N VAL A 28 19.75 -17.69 -39.85
CA VAL A 28 20.10 -19.04 -40.32
C VAL A 28 19.16 -19.47 -41.43
N PHE A 29 19.72 -19.75 -42.62
CA PHE A 29 19.01 -20.40 -43.72
C PHE A 29 19.38 -21.89 -43.75
N ASN A 30 18.39 -22.77 -43.69
CA ASN A 30 18.58 -24.22 -43.74
C ASN A 30 17.82 -24.81 -44.94
N SER A 31 18.45 -25.73 -45.68
CA SER A 31 17.84 -26.48 -46.78
C SER A 31 18.41 -27.89 -46.81
N SER A 32 17.57 -28.87 -47.15
CA SER A 32 17.99 -30.27 -47.30
C SER A 32 18.70 -30.58 -48.62
N LYS A 33 18.70 -29.63 -49.57
CA LYS A 33 19.32 -29.80 -50.89
C LYS A 33 20.33 -28.71 -51.21
N ALA A 34 19.84 -27.48 -51.41
CA ALA A 34 20.67 -26.34 -51.75
C ALA A 34 19.99 -25.04 -51.32
N ILE A 35 20.81 -24.02 -51.04
CA ILE A 35 20.42 -22.63 -50.89
C ILE A 35 21.19 -21.87 -51.97
N THR A 36 20.48 -21.22 -52.87
CA THR A 36 21.08 -20.44 -53.94
C THR A 36 20.64 -19.00 -53.80
N GLU A 37 21.59 -18.13 -53.47
CA GLU A 37 21.39 -16.69 -53.50
C GLU A 37 22.04 -16.15 -54.77
N VAL A 38 21.28 -15.41 -55.59
CA VAL A 38 21.78 -14.79 -56.82
C VAL A 38 21.57 -13.29 -56.71
N GLY A 39 22.66 -12.54 -56.60
CA GLY A 39 22.63 -11.09 -56.78
C GLY A 39 22.79 -10.78 -58.25
N GLY A 40 21.79 -10.12 -58.86
CA GLY A 40 21.83 -9.71 -60.27
C GLY A 40 22.88 -8.64 -60.55
N GLU A 41 22.46 -7.38 -60.68
CA GLU A 41 23.37 -6.29 -61.08
C GLU A 41 24.38 -5.89 -59.99
N ASN A 42 23.98 -5.92 -58.71
CA ASN A 42 24.76 -5.36 -57.60
C ASN A 42 25.32 -6.42 -56.63
N GLY A 43 25.20 -7.71 -56.98
CA GLY A 43 25.63 -8.82 -56.14
C GLY A 43 24.85 -8.97 -54.82
N ILE A 44 25.36 -9.83 -53.94
CA ILE A 44 24.89 -10.02 -52.56
C ILE A 44 25.95 -9.43 -51.64
N VAL A 45 25.53 -8.59 -50.72
CA VAL A 45 26.43 -7.94 -49.76
C VAL A 45 26.07 -8.42 -48.36
N TYR A 46 27.03 -9.06 -47.71
CA TYR A 46 26.99 -9.33 -46.27
C TYR A 46 27.86 -8.29 -45.57
N GLY A 47 27.36 -7.74 -44.47
CA GLY A 47 28.07 -6.75 -43.70
C GLY A 47 27.32 -6.41 -42.41
N GLU A 48 27.88 -5.48 -41.66
CA GLU A 48 27.22 -4.99 -40.44
C GLU A 48 25.84 -4.41 -40.77
N PRO A 49 24.82 -4.67 -39.91
CA PRO A 49 23.52 -4.05 -40.03
C PRO A 49 23.67 -2.54 -40.18
N LYS A 50 23.07 -1.97 -41.23
CA LYS A 50 22.82 -0.52 -41.23
C LYS A 50 21.94 -0.20 -40.03
N ASP A 51 22.19 0.95 -39.41
CA ASP A 51 21.26 1.50 -38.44
C ASP A 51 19.85 1.48 -39.02
N ALA A 52 18.89 1.04 -38.20
CA ALA A 52 17.49 1.06 -38.58
C ALA A 52 17.15 2.47 -39.10
N PRO A 53 16.35 2.59 -40.20
CA PRO A 53 15.99 3.90 -40.71
C PRO A 53 15.41 4.73 -39.58
N LYS A 54 15.97 5.94 -39.37
CA LYS A 54 15.43 6.88 -38.39
C LYS A 54 13.95 7.06 -38.70
N ARG A 55 13.08 6.69 -37.76
CA ARG A 55 11.66 7.00 -37.87
C ARG A 55 11.53 8.51 -37.86
N GLU A 56 11.36 9.10 -39.03
CA GLU A 56 10.92 10.48 -39.19
C GLU A 56 9.44 10.58 -38.79
N SER A 57 9.15 10.48 -37.50
CA SER A 57 7.94 11.11 -36.96
C SER A 57 8.38 12.37 -36.24
N ASN A 58 8.47 13.48 -36.98
CA ASN A 58 8.61 14.82 -36.42
C ASN A 58 7.28 15.26 -35.80
N GLU A 59 6.75 14.46 -34.87
CA GLU A 59 5.70 14.89 -33.95
C GLU A 59 6.37 15.67 -32.83
N GLU A 60 5.89 16.88 -32.58
CA GLU A 60 6.41 17.77 -31.54
C GLU A 60 5.33 18.03 -30.49
N ILE A 61 5.67 17.83 -29.21
CA ILE A 61 4.77 18.22 -28.12
C ILE A 61 4.89 19.73 -27.90
N ILE A 62 3.81 20.47 -28.14
CA ILE A 62 3.80 21.94 -28.07
C ILE A 62 3.13 22.48 -26.80
N GLU A 63 2.34 21.66 -26.10
CA GLU A 63 1.65 22.06 -24.88
C GLU A 63 1.46 20.86 -23.95
N ILE A 64 1.64 21.08 -22.65
CA ILE A 64 1.39 20.11 -21.58
C ILE A 64 0.52 20.78 -20.53
N THR A 65 -0.64 20.20 -20.25
CA THR A 65 -1.51 20.63 -19.15
C THR A 65 -1.72 19.47 -18.19
N SER A 66 -1.40 19.65 -16.92
CA SER A 66 -1.69 18.67 -15.88
C SER A 66 -2.17 19.37 -14.61
N LYS A 67 -3.18 18.78 -13.98
CA LYS A 67 -3.78 19.22 -12.71
C LYS A 67 -3.79 18.06 -11.71
N LEU A 68 -2.77 17.22 -11.78
CA LEU A 68 -2.71 15.91 -11.14
C LEU A 68 -2.86 15.95 -9.61
N TYR A 69 -2.61 17.10 -8.99
CA TYR A 69 -2.81 17.30 -7.57
C TYR A 69 -3.89 18.35 -7.23
N SER A 70 -4.66 18.84 -8.22
CA SER A 70 -5.63 19.92 -8.03
C SER A 70 -7.05 19.72 -8.54
N TYR A 71 -7.36 18.65 -9.29
CA TYR A 71 -8.75 18.44 -9.69
C TYR A 71 -9.62 17.80 -8.59
N ASN A 72 -10.49 18.66 -8.03
CA ASN A 72 -11.81 18.46 -7.43
C ASN A 72 -11.91 17.83 -6.03
N ASN A 73 -12.39 18.65 -5.08
CA ASN A 73 -13.69 18.57 -4.37
C ASN A 73 -14.31 17.21 -3.97
N SER A 74 -13.65 16.07 -4.18
CA SER A 74 -14.14 14.76 -3.78
C SER A 74 -13.18 13.58 -4.09
N GLU A 75 -12.20 13.70 -5.01
CA GLU A 75 -11.57 12.47 -5.56
C GLU A 75 -10.04 12.43 -5.64
N LEU A 76 -9.34 13.55 -5.78
CA LEU A 76 -7.88 13.60 -5.63
C LEU A 76 -7.54 13.92 -4.17
N LYS A 77 -7.56 12.88 -3.32
CA LYS A 77 -7.14 13.02 -1.92
C LYS A 77 -5.63 12.99 -1.87
N ILE A 78 -4.99 14.05 -1.37
CA ILE A 78 -3.68 13.89 -0.74
C ILE A 78 -3.91 12.85 0.37
N PRO A 79 -3.06 11.83 0.54
CA PRO A 79 -3.31 10.71 1.45
C PRO A 79 -3.66 11.08 2.90
N TYR A 80 -3.43 12.34 3.29
CA TYR A 80 -3.72 12.89 4.61
C TYR A 80 -5.00 13.76 4.72
N ILE A 81 -5.76 14.00 3.64
CA ILE A 81 -6.91 14.91 3.67
C ILE A 81 -8.18 14.21 3.17
N ASP A 82 -9.04 13.83 4.11
CA ASP A 82 -10.44 13.49 3.84
C ASP A 82 -11.32 14.74 4.00
N THR A 83 -11.68 15.38 2.88
CA THR A 83 -12.54 16.58 2.86
C THR A 83 -14.02 16.28 3.11
N SER A 84 -14.44 15.01 3.15
CA SER A 84 -15.84 14.64 3.42
C SER A 84 -16.25 14.90 4.88
N ASN A 85 -15.28 15.11 5.76
CA ASN A 85 -15.45 15.57 7.13
C ASN A 85 -14.63 16.84 7.38
N LEU A 86 -15.00 17.96 6.74
CA LEU A 86 -14.37 19.27 6.93
C LEU A 86 -14.27 19.70 8.43
N ASN A 87 -15.10 19.13 9.30
CA ASN A 87 -15.07 19.36 10.75
C ASN A 87 -13.91 18.64 11.48
N ILE A 88 -13.17 17.73 10.84
CA ILE A 88 -11.99 17.03 11.42
C ILE A 88 -10.67 17.77 11.10
N LEU A 89 -10.70 18.77 10.21
CA LEU A 89 -9.53 19.59 9.85
C LEU A 89 -9.06 20.56 10.95
N GLU A 90 -9.71 20.61 12.11
CA GLU A 90 -9.19 21.36 13.25
C GLU A 90 -7.85 20.80 13.76
N GLY A 91 -7.55 19.52 13.49
CA GLY A 91 -6.25 18.91 13.79
C GLY A 91 -5.27 18.98 12.62
N SER A 92 -4.50 20.07 12.47
CA SER A 92 -3.39 20.14 11.48
C SER A 92 -2.27 19.08 11.64
N LYS A 93 -2.32 18.25 12.68
CA LYS A 93 -1.24 17.34 13.09
C LYS A 93 -0.99 16.16 12.12
N PRO A 94 -2.00 15.41 11.62
CA PRO A 94 -1.76 14.28 10.73
C PRO A 94 -1.18 14.70 9.38
N PHE A 95 -1.68 15.80 8.79
CA PHE A 95 -1.12 16.37 7.56
C PHE A 95 0.35 16.74 7.74
N ILE A 96 0.66 17.46 8.83
CA ILE A 96 2.03 17.92 9.10
C ILE A 96 2.96 16.75 9.40
N ALA A 97 2.49 15.72 10.11
CA ALA A 97 3.23 14.50 10.34
C ALA A 97 3.54 13.77 9.03
N GLY A 98 2.55 13.64 8.14
CA GLY A 98 2.73 13.07 6.79
C GLY A 98 3.79 13.81 5.98
N ILE A 99 3.67 15.13 5.89
CA ILE A 99 4.64 16.01 5.22
C ILE A 99 6.05 15.82 5.78
N LYS A 100 6.23 15.92 7.10
CA LYS A 100 7.55 15.71 7.73
C LYS A 100 8.10 14.32 7.47
N SER A 101 7.24 13.32 7.37
CA SER A 101 7.69 11.96 7.18
C SER A 101 8.19 11.65 5.76
N ILE A 102 7.75 12.43 4.77
CA ILE A 102 8.18 12.33 3.36
C ILE A 102 9.35 13.28 3.11
N PHE A 103 9.22 14.54 3.54
CA PHE A 103 10.10 15.65 3.18
C PHE A 103 11.15 15.97 4.25
N GLY A 104 11.08 15.32 5.42
CA GLY A 104 12.05 15.45 6.51
C GLY A 104 11.50 16.12 7.78
N ASP A 105 12.00 15.69 8.94
CA ASP A 105 11.60 16.25 10.24
C ASP A 105 11.98 17.73 10.41
N ASP A 106 12.96 18.20 9.64
CA ASP A 106 13.42 19.57 9.58
C ASP A 106 12.41 20.54 8.96
N ILE A 107 11.41 20.05 8.22
CA ILE A 107 10.29 20.87 7.74
C ILE A 107 9.53 21.44 8.94
N LYS A 108 9.43 22.78 9.02
CA LYS A 108 8.72 23.44 10.11
C LYS A 108 7.22 23.18 10.01
N HIS A 109 6.59 23.07 11.19
CA HIS A 109 5.14 22.93 11.33
C HIS A 109 4.38 24.05 10.61
N THR A 110 4.90 25.28 10.64
CA THR A 110 4.32 26.45 9.96
C THR A 110 4.32 26.31 8.44
N SER A 111 5.38 25.76 7.86
CA SER A 111 5.55 25.60 6.41
C SER A 111 4.62 24.53 5.87
N ALA A 112 4.54 23.39 6.57
CA ALA A 112 3.57 22.34 6.27
C ALA A 112 2.12 22.84 6.44
N LYS A 113 1.82 23.61 7.49
CA LYS A 113 0.49 24.23 7.67
C LYS A 113 0.14 25.21 6.55
N LYS A 114 1.12 25.99 6.06
CA LYS A 114 0.92 26.91 4.94
C LYS A 114 0.62 26.17 3.64
N LEU A 115 1.36 25.09 3.35
CA LEU A 115 1.06 24.20 2.23
C LEU A 115 -0.38 23.67 2.30
N MET A 116 -0.82 23.19 3.46
CA MET A 116 -2.19 22.72 3.67
C MET A 116 -3.23 23.80 3.33
N LEU A 117 -3.03 25.03 3.83
CA LEU A 117 -3.93 26.15 3.59
C LEU A 117 -3.95 26.57 2.12
N ASP A 118 -2.79 26.61 1.45
CA ASP A 118 -2.72 26.98 0.03
C ASP A 118 -3.37 25.91 -0.87
N ILE A 119 -3.33 24.64 -0.49
CA ILE A 119 -4.08 23.57 -1.16
C ILE A 119 -5.58 23.75 -0.95
N LEU A 120 -6.02 23.91 0.30
CA LEU A 120 -7.44 24.02 0.66
C LEU A 120 -8.11 25.25 0.02
N ASN A 121 -7.38 26.35 -0.08
CA ASN A 121 -7.87 27.60 -0.66
C ASN A 121 -7.68 27.68 -2.18
N GLY A 122 -7.05 26.67 -2.81
CA GLY A 122 -6.76 26.69 -4.24
C GLY A 122 -5.70 27.73 -4.65
N ASN A 123 -4.89 28.20 -3.70
CA ASN A 123 -3.84 29.20 -3.89
C ASN A 123 -2.48 28.59 -4.28
N LEU A 124 -2.34 27.28 -4.21
CA LEU A 124 -1.09 26.60 -4.56
C LEU A 124 -0.81 26.74 -6.06
N LYS A 125 0.26 27.47 -6.40
CA LYS A 125 0.74 27.62 -7.78
C LYS A 125 1.16 26.27 -8.38
N TYR A 126 0.95 26.10 -9.68
CA TYR A 126 1.34 24.91 -10.44
C TYR A 126 2.79 24.96 -10.93
N PRO A 127 3.52 23.81 -10.94
CA PRO A 127 4.76 23.73 -11.67
C PRO A 127 4.48 23.90 -13.16
N THR A 128 5.45 24.47 -13.88
CA THR A 128 5.41 24.54 -15.34
C THR A 128 5.89 23.20 -15.90
N PHE A 129 5.21 22.65 -16.90
CA PHE A 129 5.69 21.46 -17.60
C PHE A 129 6.37 21.85 -18.92
N LYS A 130 7.54 21.28 -19.19
CA LYS A 130 8.29 21.47 -20.43
C LYS A 130 8.81 20.15 -20.98
N ILE A 131 9.14 20.17 -22.26
CA ILE A 131 9.79 19.05 -22.93
C ILE A 131 11.29 19.29 -22.94
N ASP A 132 12.05 18.25 -22.62
CA ASP A 132 13.48 18.21 -22.88
C ASP A 132 13.79 17.12 -23.91
N LYS A 133 14.08 17.54 -25.14
CA LYS A 133 14.42 16.65 -26.27
C LYS A 133 15.81 16.03 -26.12
N GLY A 134 16.64 16.52 -25.20
CA GLY A 134 17.97 16.02 -24.92
C GLY A 134 18.01 14.80 -23.99
N LEU A 135 16.88 14.45 -23.35
CA LEU A 135 16.82 13.31 -22.44
C LEU A 135 17.01 11.97 -23.17
N SER A 136 17.94 11.16 -22.67
CA SER A 136 18.16 9.79 -23.15
C SER A 136 16.97 8.89 -22.86
N ASN A 137 16.90 7.72 -23.50
CA ASN A 137 15.80 6.75 -23.28
C ASN A 137 15.74 6.24 -21.82
N SER A 138 16.83 6.37 -21.06
CA SER A 138 16.90 6.02 -19.63
C SER A 138 16.51 7.17 -18.69
N GLN A 139 16.34 8.39 -19.19
CA GLN A 139 15.96 9.56 -18.40
C GLN A 139 14.53 9.95 -18.74
N ALA A 140 13.63 9.83 -17.76
CA ALA A 140 12.20 10.03 -17.99
C ALA A 140 11.71 11.46 -17.73
N GLY A 141 12.33 12.16 -16.77
CA GLY A 141 12.03 13.54 -16.43
C GLY A 141 12.94 14.05 -15.31
N TYR A 142 12.82 15.34 -14.99
CA TYR A 142 13.46 15.97 -13.84
C TYR A 142 12.78 17.30 -13.48
N TYR A 143 12.94 17.72 -12.23
CA TYR A 143 12.50 18.99 -11.70
C TYR A 143 13.66 19.98 -11.57
N ILE A 144 13.45 21.23 -11.99
CA ILE A 144 14.32 22.35 -11.68
C ILE A 144 13.53 23.67 -11.66
N LYS A 145 13.67 24.47 -10.59
CA LYS A 145 13.16 25.86 -10.48
C LYS A 145 11.71 26.02 -10.97
N GLU A 146 10.77 25.40 -10.26
CA GLU A 146 9.33 25.40 -10.57
C GLU A 146 8.94 24.77 -11.92
N THR A 147 9.88 24.13 -12.62
CA THR A 147 9.65 23.52 -13.94
C THR A 147 9.96 22.03 -13.90
N ILE A 148 8.99 21.23 -14.36
CA ILE A 148 9.13 19.79 -14.57
C ILE A 148 9.39 19.54 -16.05
N TYR A 149 10.53 18.96 -16.36
CA TYR A 149 10.94 18.57 -17.71
C TYR A 149 10.62 17.10 -17.92
N LEU A 150 10.00 16.78 -19.06
CA LEU A 150 9.59 15.42 -19.42
C LEU A 150 10.25 14.98 -20.73
N ASN A 151 10.52 13.68 -20.83
CA ASN A 151 11.04 13.07 -22.05
C ASN A 151 9.94 12.97 -23.12
N GLU A 152 10.18 13.60 -24.28
CA GLU A 152 9.25 13.61 -25.43
C GLU A 152 8.89 12.20 -25.89
N LYS A 153 9.87 11.29 -25.95
CA LYS A 153 9.65 9.92 -26.40
C LYS A 153 8.74 9.15 -25.45
N LEU A 154 8.91 9.34 -24.13
CA LEU A 154 8.05 8.68 -23.14
C LEU A 154 6.59 9.13 -23.29
N ILE A 155 6.35 10.41 -23.58
CA ILE A 155 5.01 10.93 -23.84
C ILE A 155 4.42 10.26 -25.09
N LEU A 156 5.14 10.22 -26.20
CA LEU A 156 4.66 9.58 -27.44
C LEU A 156 4.48 8.04 -27.29
N GLU A 157 5.27 7.38 -26.45
CA GLU A 157 5.13 5.96 -26.14
C GLU A 157 3.95 5.68 -25.20
N SER A 158 3.62 6.62 -24.30
CA SER A 158 2.51 6.48 -23.36
C SER A 158 1.15 6.35 -24.05
N GLU A 159 0.98 7.01 -25.19
CA GLU A 159 -0.22 6.89 -26.04
C GLU A 159 -0.44 5.45 -26.53
N LYS A 160 0.66 4.70 -26.72
CA LYS A 160 0.65 3.37 -27.34
C LYS A 160 0.73 2.23 -26.33
N SER A 161 1.01 2.53 -25.06
CA SER A 161 1.26 1.50 -24.05
C SER A 161 0.78 1.95 -22.67
N PRO A 162 -0.18 1.24 -22.06
CA PRO A 162 -0.62 1.48 -20.68
C PRO A 162 0.54 1.43 -19.67
N LYS A 163 1.53 0.55 -19.88
CA LYS A 163 2.75 0.49 -19.06
C LYS A 163 3.60 1.76 -19.18
N LYS A 164 3.70 2.35 -20.37
CA LYS A 164 4.42 3.61 -20.58
C LYS A 164 3.63 4.81 -20.06
N SER A 165 2.30 4.77 -20.16
CA SER A 165 1.41 5.75 -19.53
C SER A 165 1.51 5.73 -18.01
N TRP A 166 1.58 4.54 -17.41
CA TRP A 166 1.88 4.37 -16.01
C TRP A 166 3.26 4.96 -15.62
N LEU A 167 4.30 4.64 -16.40
CA LEU A 167 5.63 5.19 -16.16
C LEU A 167 5.65 6.73 -16.25
N LEU A 168 4.95 7.31 -17.23
CA LEU A 168 4.82 8.76 -17.38
C LEU A 168 4.11 9.38 -16.17
N PHE A 169 2.99 8.80 -15.74
CA PHE A 169 2.28 9.25 -14.54
C PHE A 169 3.18 9.22 -13.29
N ARG A 170 3.92 8.12 -13.09
CA ARG A 170 4.83 7.93 -11.96
C ARG A 170 5.90 9.04 -11.94
N VAL A 171 6.52 9.29 -13.09
CA VAL A 171 7.55 10.34 -13.25
C VAL A 171 6.94 11.71 -12.93
N MET A 172 5.76 12.03 -13.45
CA MET A 172 5.12 13.31 -13.14
C MET A 172 4.84 13.49 -11.64
N ILE A 173 4.37 12.44 -10.94
CA ILE A 173 4.16 12.51 -9.48
C ILE A 173 5.48 12.65 -8.72
N GLU A 174 6.52 11.93 -9.11
CA GLU A 174 7.85 12.00 -8.50
C GLU A 174 8.41 13.43 -8.57
N GLU A 175 8.35 14.05 -9.75
CA GLU A 175 8.80 15.43 -9.94
C GLU A 175 7.89 16.47 -9.27
N ILE A 176 6.60 16.16 -9.09
CA ILE A 176 5.71 16.98 -8.25
C ILE A 176 6.13 16.91 -6.78
N GLY A 177 6.59 15.75 -6.30
CA GLY A 177 7.14 15.61 -4.96
C GLY A 177 8.36 16.53 -4.75
N HIS A 178 9.29 16.55 -5.70
CA HIS A 178 10.41 17.50 -5.69
C HIS A 178 9.97 18.97 -5.70
N TYR A 179 8.92 19.31 -6.47
CA TYR A 179 8.34 20.66 -6.45
C TYR A 179 7.74 21.02 -5.07
N ILE A 180 7.07 20.08 -4.41
CA ILE A 180 6.49 20.29 -3.07
C ILE A 180 7.59 20.52 -2.02
N ASP A 181 8.69 19.77 -2.09
CA ASP A 181 9.84 19.97 -1.19
C ASP A 181 10.44 21.37 -1.35
N ASP A 182 10.66 21.80 -2.60
CA ASP A 182 11.15 23.14 -2.89
C ASP A 182 10.21 24.22 -2.34
N ILE A 183 8.89 24.10 -2.54
CA ILE A 183 7.91 25.01 -1.95
C ILE A 183 8.05 25.06 -0.41
N LEU A 184 8.16 23.91 0.25
CA LEU A 184 8.25 23.83 1.71
C LEU A 184 9.53 24.48 2.24
N ARG A 185 10.66 24.32 1.54
CA ARG A 185 11.99 24.73 2.00
C ARG A 185 12.40 26.14 1.58
N THR A 186 11.92 26.61 0.44
CA THR A 186 12.36 27.89 -0.18
C THR A 186 11.25 28.94 -0.25
N ARG A 187 9.99 28.54 -0.45
CA ARG A 187 8.88 29.50 -0.56
C ARG A 187 8.17 29.73 0.76
N TYR A 188 7.91 28.67 1.51
CA TYR A 188 7.24 28.76 2.82
C TYR A 188 8.22 28.88 3.98
N ASP A 189 9.50 28.61 3.73
CA ASP A 189 10.58 28.76 4.69
C ASP A 189 11.88 29.22 4.02
N SER A 190 12.92 29.38 4.84
CA SER A 190 14.28 29.74 4.45
C SER A 190 15.29 28.63 4.80
N ILE A 191 14.80 27.40 4.95
CA ILE A 191 15.63 26.22 5.26
C ILE A 191 16.62 25.99 4.11
N GLY A 192 16.14 26.10 2.87
CA GLY A 192 16.92 25.81 1.67
C GLY A 192 17.38 24.34 1.60
N GLY A 193 18.16 24.03 0.57
CA GLY A 193 18.64 22.67 0.30
C GLY A 193 17.54 21.70 -0.09
N ASP A 194 17.91 20.43 -0.19
CA ASP A 194 17.02 19.31 -0.50
C ASP A 194 16.84 18.43 0.76
N ALA A 195 15.71 17.73 0.84
CA ALA A 195 15.50 16.71 1.85
C ALA A 195 16.61 15.62 1.83
N LYS A 196 16.81 14.97 2.98
CA LYS A 196 17.73 13.83 3.08
C LYS A 196 17.14 12.61 2.39
N GLY A 197 17.39 12.45 1.09
CA GLY A 197 16.92 11.28 0.35
C GLY A 197 16.50 11.63 -1.07
N ASP A 198 15.47 10.93 -1.54
CA ASP A 198 14.74 11.23 -2.78
C ASP A 198 13.26 11.34 -2.41
N GLU A 199 12.89 12.51 -1.91
CA GLU A 199 11.57 12.85 -1.40
C GLU A 199 10.50 12.83 -2.49
N GLY A 200 10.90 13.09 -3.75
CA GLY A 200 10.07 12.88 -4.93
C GLY A 200 9.61 11.43 -5.04
N LYS A 201 10.54 10.48 -4.96
CA LYS A 201 10.21 9.04 -4.96
C LYS A 201 9.36 8.63 -3.77
N MET A 202 9.67 9.15 -2.57
CA MET A 202 8.89 8.87 -1.37
C MET A 202 7.45 9.39 -1.49
N PHE A 203 7.27 10.59 -2.04
CA PHE A 203 5.97 11.16 -2.32
C PHE A 203 5.19 10.33 -3.35
N ALA A 204 5.85 9.88 -4.42
CA ALA A 204 5.24 9.01 -5.43
C ALA A 204 4.82 7.66 -4.85
N ALA A 205 5.65 7.05 -4.02
CA ALA A 205 5.33 5.79 -3.34
C ALA A 205 4.13 5.96 -2.39
N ASP A 206 4.10 7.03 -1.60
CA ASP A 206 2.99 7.34 -0.70
C ASP A 206 1.68 7.59 -1.46
N PHE A 207 1.73 8.37 -2.55
CA PHE A 207 0.59 8.58 -3.44
C PHE A 207 0.07 7.24 -3.99
N ILE A 208 0.96 6.40 -4.50
CA ILE A 208 0.55 5.16 -5.18
C ILE A 208 -0.05 4.15 -4.20
N LYS A 209 0.45 4.11 -2.98
CA LYS A 209 -0.05 3.22 -1.94
C LYS A 209 -1.43 3.63 -1.44
N PHE A 210 -1.62 4.91 -1.14
CA PHE A 210 -2.77 5.37 -0.35
C PHE A 210 -3.83 6.12 -1.15
N ASN A 211 -3.56 6.49 -2.41
CA ASN A 211 -4.52 7.24 -3.21
C ASN A 211 -5.56 6.32 -3.87
N LYS A 212 -6.83 6.55 -3.55
CA LYS A 212 -7.99 5.83 -4.11
C LYS A 212 -8.18 6.03 -5.61
N LEU A 213 -7.56 7.05 -6.19
CA LEU A 213 -7.65 7.30 -7.62
C LEU A 213 -7.15 6.10 -8.43
N LEU A 214 -6.21 5.32 -7.87
CA LEU A 214 -5.71 4.08 -8.48
C LEU A 214 -6.66 2.89 -8.41
N SER A 215 -7.86 3.05 -7.84
CA SER A 215 -8.92 2.03 -7.85
C SER A 215 -9.89 2.19 -9.02
N LYS A 216 -9.65 3.14 -9.93
CA LYS A 216 -10.40 3.36 -11.15
C LYS A 216 -9.50 3.88 -12.26
N ASP A 217 -10.02 3.95 -13.48
CA ASP A 217 -9.35 4.65 -14.57
C ASP A 217 -9.42 6.16 -14.33
N PHE A 218 -8.33 6.87 -14.62
CA PHE A 218 -8.30 8.32 -14.50
C PHE A 218 -7.35 8.98 -15.49
N GLU A 219 -7.68 10.22 -15.86
CA GLU A 219 -6.87 11.07 -16.72
C GLU A 219 -5.94 11.92 -15.86
N PHE A 220 -4.68 12.08 -16.28
CA PHE A 220 -3.68 12.80 -15.47
C PHE A 220 -3.01 13.96 -16.19
N ALA A 221 -2.97 13.93 -17.52
CA ALA A 221 -2.34 14.98 -18.31
C ALA A 221 -2.96 15.07 -19.71
N HIS A 222 -2.93 16.27 -20.26
CA HIS A 222 -3.35 16.58 -21.62
C HIS A 222 -2.17 17.16 -22.40
N PHE A 223 -1.93 16.64 -23.60
CA PHE A 223 -0.82 16.97 -24.47
C PHE A 223 -1.35 17.45 -25.82
N LYS A 224 -0.84 18.59 -26.30
CA LYS A 224 -1.07 19.02 -27.67
C LYS A 224 0.15 18.71 -28.51
N ILE A 225 -0.08 17.97 -29.60
CA ILE A 225 0.96 17.42 -30.46
C ILE A 225 0.82 18.03 -31.85
N LYS A 226 1.91 18.59 -32.37
CA LYS A 226 2.01 19.09 -33.73
C LYS A 226 2.61 18.01 -34.62
N ALA A 227 1.84 17.53 -35.58
CA ALA A 227 2.31 16.59 -36.58
C ALA A 227 3.24 17.28 -37.60
N SER A 228 4.01 16.48 -38.33
CA SER A 228 4.88 16.95 -39.44
C SER A 228 4.12 17.73 -40.52
N THR A 229 2.82 17.49 -40.67
CA THR A 229 1.92 18.21 -41.60
C THR A 229 1.52 19.61 -41.11
N GLY A 230 1.96 20.01 -39.92
CA GLY A 230 1.56 21.25 -39.26
C GLY A 230 0.20 21.18 -38.54
N LYS A 231 -0.58 20.10 -38.75
CA LYS A 231 -1.83 19.87 -38.03
C LYS A 231 -1.56 19.53 -36.57
N THR A 232 -2.41 20.05 -35.68
CA THR A 232 -2.37 19.74 -34.25
C THR A 232 -3.39 18.65 -33.89
N ARG A 233 -3.03 17.79 -32.95
CA ARG A 233 -3.91 16.80 -32.33
C ARG A 233 -3.73 16.79 -30.82
N ASP A 234 -4.75 16.31 -30.12
CA ASP A 234 -4.77 16.21 -28.66
C ASP A 234 -4.55 14.75 -28.23
N PHE A 235 -3.80 14.57 -27.15
CA PHE A 235 -3.57 13.29 -26.49
C PHE A 235 -3.84 13.43 -25.00
N ILE A 236 -4.76 12.63 -24.47
CA ILE A 236 -5.07 12.58 -23.04
C ILE A 236 -4.42 11.33 -22.45
N ALA A 237 -3.45 11.52 -21.56
CA ALA A 237 -2.81 10.42 -20.88
C ALA A 237 -3.65 9.95 -19.69
N ARG A 238 -3.76 8.63 -19.58
CA ARG A 238 -4.63 7.94 -18.61
C ARG A 238 -3.89 6.83 -17.90
N VAL A 239 -4.19 6.64 -16.63
CA VAL A 239 -3.83 5.44 -15.89
C VAL A 239 -5.03 4.51 -15.89
N ASN A 240 -4.86 3.31 -16.43
CA ASN A 240 -5.88 2.27 -16.42
C ASN A 240 -5.78 1.48 -15.11
N PHE A 241 -6.89 1.20 -14.44
CA PHE A 241 -6.94 0.47 -13.17
C PHE A 241 -6.21 -0.88 -13.25
N ASN A 242 -6.48 -1.66 -14.30
CA ASN A 242 -5.98 -3.03 -14.44
C ASN A 242 -4.62 -3.15 -15.15
N GLU A 243 -4.10 -2.09 -15.77
CA GLU A 243 -2.94 -2.17 -16.67
C GLU A 243 -1.91 -1.04 -16.47
N PRO A 244 -0.77 -1.31 -15.81
CA PRO A 244 -0.46 -2.54 -15.07
C PRO A 244 -1.39 -2.73 -13.86
N ASN A 245 -1.51 -3.97 -13.37
CA ASN A 245 -2.28 -4.23 -12.15
C ASN A 245 -1.64 -3.49 -10.95
N ARG A 246 -2.39 -3.34 -9.85
CA ARG A 246 -1.93 -2.57 -8.69
C ARG A 246 -0.61 -3.11 -8.08
N GLU A 247 -0.42 -4.42 -8.10
CA GLU A 247 0.79 -5.06 -7.61
C GLU A 247 2.02 -4.63 -8.44
N LEU A 248 1.95 -4.73 -9.77
CA LEU A 248 3.00 -4.30 -10.69
C LEU A 248 3.25 -2.78 -10.60
N LYS A 249 2.18 -1.98 -10.45
CA LYS A 249 2.29 -0.53 -10.20
C LYS A 249 3.10 -0.23 -8.94
N SER A 250 2.87 -1.02 -7.89
CA SER A 250 3.56 -0.87 -6.60
C SER A 250 5.02 -1.35 -6.69
N LYS A 251 5.27 -2.45 -7.42
CA LYS A 251 6.61 -3.01 -7.67
C LYS A 251 7.50 -2.10 -8.52
N ASP A 252 6.93 -1.41 -9.51
CA ASP A 252 7.68 -0.51 -10.42
C ASP A 252 8.38 0.67 -9.72
N LEU A 253 8.07 0.96 -8.46
CA LEU A 253 8.69 2.07 -7.71
C LEU A 253 10.08 1.74 -7.14
N LEU A 254 10.47 0.47 -7.06
CA LEU A 254 11.67 0.05 -6.33
C LEU A 254 12.36 -1.15 -7.00
N PHE A 255 13.69 -1.20 -6.89
CA PHE A 255 14.41 -2.45 -7.19
C PHE A 255 14.10 -3.42 -6.04
N VAL A 256 13.18 -4.35 -6.30
CA VAL A 256 12.88 -5.46 -5.39
C VAL A 256 13.81 -6.60 -5.82
N GLY A 257 14.69 -7.06 -4.93
CA GLY A 257 15.72 -8.05 -5.29
C GLY A 257 15.12 -9.38 -5.76
N HIS A 258 13.92 -9.71 -5.26
CA HIS A 258 13.14 -10.90 -5.58
C HIS A 258 11.64 -10.60 -5.44
N ASP A 259 10.78 -11.36 -6.12
CA ASP A 259 9.32 -11.16 -6.14
C ASP A 259 8.63 -11.30 -4.76
N ASP A 260 9.35 -11.78 -3.76
CA ASP A 260 8.93 -12.07 -2.39
C ASP A 260 9.52 -11.12 -1.32
N ASP A 261 10.36 -10.13 -1.70
CA ASP A 261 10.92 -9.16 -0.74
C ASP A 261 9.90 -8.05 -0.44
N ASP A 262 9.50 -7.97 0.83
CA ASP A 262 8.66 -6.94 1.45
C ASP A 262 9.38 -5.58 1.57
N HIS A 263 10.59 -5.50 1.04
CA HIS A 263 11.41 -4.31 1.00
C HIS A 263 11.85 -3.99 -0.43
N GLY A 264 11.94 -2.71 -0.75
CA GLY A 264 12.60 -2.22 -1.96
C GLY A 264 13.92 -1.56 -1.64
N VAL A 265 14.77 -1.44 -2.65
CA VAL A 265 15.98 -0.60 -2.57
C VAL A 265 15.72 0.70 -3.30
N VAL A 266 15.77 1.83 -2.59
CA VAL A 266 15.83 3.16 -3.19
C VAL A 266 17.30 3.52 -3.35
N THR A 267 17.75 3.75 -4.58
CA THR A 267 19.02 4.43 -4.84
C THR A 267 18.78 5.93 -4.80
N LEU A 268 19.36 6.58 -3.79
CA LEU A 268 19.33 8.03 -3.63
C LEU A 268 20.16 8.71 -4.74
N LYS A 269 19.94 10.01 -4.99
CA LYS A 269 20.77 10.82 -5.91
C LYS A 269 22.28 10.74 -5.59
N SER A 270 22.63 10.50 -4.31
CA SER A 270 24.00 10.30 -3.85
C SER A 270 24.63 8.96 -4.23
N GLY A 271 23.88 8.08 -4.91
CA GLY A 271 24.29 6.70 -5.18
C GLY A 271 24.14 5.75 -3.98
N LYS A 272 23.81 6.28 -2.79
CA LYS A 272 23.55 5.47 -1.60
C LYS A 272 22.23 4.71 -1.78
N THR A 273 22.28 3.41 -1.58
CA THR A 273 21.09 2.57 -1.50
C THR A 273 20.53 2.59 -0.08
N ILE A 274 19.23 2.82 0.05
CA ILE A 274 18.49 2.64 1.30
C ILE A 274 17.44 1.55 1.09
N LYS A 275 17.38 0.61 2.02
CA LYS A 275 16.35 -0.42 2.05
C LYS A 275 15.10 0.21 2.65
N VAL A 276 14.00 0.23 1.90
CA VAL A 276 12.70 0.75 2.32
C VAL A 276 11.74 -0.42 2.46
N GLU A 277 11.07 -0.52 3.60
CA GLU A 277 10.06 -1.55 3.87
C GLU A 277 8.72 -1.10 3.25
N PHE A 278 8.18 -1.87 2.31
CA PHE A 278 6.87 -1.61 1.70
C PHE A 278 5.73 -1.88 2.70
N PHE A 279 5.92 -2.87 3.58
CA PHE A 279 4.89 -3.44 4.43
C PHE A 279 4.93 -2.99 5.90
N LYS A 280 5.88 -2.12 6.29
CA LYS A 280 5.83 -1.50 7.62
C LYS A 280 4.64 -0.55 7.69
N ILE A 281 3.51 -1.11 8.08
CA ILE A 281 2.29 -0.43 8.48
C ILE A 281 2.69 0.54 9.59
N ARG A 282 2.85 1.83 9.25
CA ARG A 282 2.94 2.87 10.28
C ARG A 282 1.57 2.94 10.95
N GLY A 283 1.43 2.28 12.11
CA GLY A 283 0.35 2.56 13.03
C GLY A 283 -0.03 1.48 14.05
N GLY A 284 0.03 0.19 13.72
CA GLY A 284 -0.52 -0.83 14.63
C GLY A 284 0.07 -2.26 14.55
N GLY A 285 0.61 -2.70 13.42
CA GLY A 285 0.97 -4.12 13.20
C GLY A 285 2.46 -4.47 13.26
N ALA A 286 3.36 -3.52 13.53
CA ALA A 286 4.81 -3.75 13.40
C ALA A 286 5.34 -4.90 14.29
N ILE A 287 4.72 -5.12 15.45
CA ILE A 287 5.12 -6.21 16.34
C ILE A 287 4.56 -7.57 15.90
N HIS A 288 3.34 -7.61 15.37
CA HIS A 288 2.71 -8.80 14.82
C HIS A 288 3.50 -9.33 13.60
N GLU A 289 3.91 -8.43 12.72
CA GLU A 289 4.79 -8.72 11.58
C GLU A 289 6.12 -9.31 12.06
N ALA A 290 6.80 -8.66 13.01
CA ALA A 290 8.08 -9.11 13.54
C ALA A 290 7.99 -10.51 14.19
N ILE A 291 6.95 -10.75 14.99
CA ILE A 291 6.68 -12.06 15.61
C ILE A 291 6.42 -13.11 14.52
N THR A 292 5.56 -12.79 13.55
CA THR A 292 5.17 -13.69 12.45
C THR A 292 6.38 -14.10 11.61
N LYS A 293 7.22 -13.14 11.22
CA LYS A 293 8.46 -13.36 10.46
C LYS A 293 9.42 -14.27 11.19
N LYS A 294 9.66 -14.00 12.48
CA LYS A 294 10.55 -14.81 13.31
C LYS A 294 9.99 -16.22 13.51
N ALA A 295 8.70 -16.34 13.76
CA ALA A 295 8.04 -17.63 13.94
C ALA A 295 8.07 -18.49 12.67
N ALA A 296 7.81 -17.90 11.49
CA ALA A 296 7.88 -18.59 10.21
C ALA A 296 9.29 -19.12 9.92
N LYS A 297 10.31 -18.29 10.18
CA LYS A 297 11.71 -18.70 10.07
C LYS A 297 12.05 -19.90 10.96
N ILE A 298 11.61 -19.89 12.23
CA ILE A 298 11.88 -20.98 13.18
C ILE A 298 11.13 -22.26 12.79
N ALA A 299 9.85 -22.15 12.39
CA ALA A 299 9.05 -23.30 11.94
C ALA A 299 9.50 -23.86 10.58
N GLY A 300 10.33 -23.11 9.84
CA GLY A 300 10.71 -23.39 8.46
C GLY A 300 9.50 -23.41 7.53
N VAL A 301 8.61 -22.43 7.70
CA VAL A 301 7.47 -22.14 6.82
C VAL A 301 7.81 -20.92 5.97
N LEU A 302 7.35 -20.90 4.71
CA LEU A 302 7.53 -19.76 3.84
C LEU A 302 6.93 -18.51 4.50
N TYR A 303 7.73 -17.45 4.55
CA TYR A 303 7.29 -16.13 4.96
C TYR A 303 7.19 -15.27 3.71
N ASP A 304 5.99 -14.81 3.40
CA ASP A 304 5.70 -13.88 2.32
C ASP A 304 4.46 -13.05 2.68
N PHE A 305 4.09 -12.15 1.76
CA PHE A 305 2.97 -11.23 1.91
C PHE A 305 1.68 -11.89 2.41
N ARG A 306 1.39 -13.16 2.06
CA ARG A 306 0.15 -13.82 2.47
C ARG A 306 0.07 -13.98 3.98
N LEU A 307 1.19 -14.32 4.63
CA LEU A 307 1.20 -14.52 6.07
C LEU A 307 1.06 -13.18 6.81
N ASP A 308 1.70 -12.13 6.31
CA ASP A 308 1.58 -10.76 6.83
C ASP A 308 0.18 -10.19 6.62
N GLU A 309 -0.34 -10.30 5.40
CA GLU A 309 -1.71 -9.92 5.07
C GLU A 309 -2.72 -10.68 5.95
N GLY A 310 -2.52 -11.98 6.11
CA GLY A 310 -3.33 -12.79 7.00
C GLY A 310 -3.30 -12.28 8.43
N SER A 311 -2.10 -11.92 8.91
CA SER A 311 -1.93 -11.36 10.26
C SER A 311 -2.55 -9.98 10.38
N ALA A 312 -2.46 -9.11 9.38
CA ALA A 312 -3.06 -7.78 9.43
C ALA A 312 -4.59 -7.79 9.27
N TRP A 313 -5.15 -8.83 8.64
CA TRP A 313 -6.54 -8.83 8.23
C TRP A 313 -7.56 -8.65 9.36
N PRO A 314 -7.41 -9.21 10.57
CA PRO A 314 -8.34 -8.95 11.66
C PRO A 314 -8.46 -7.47 12.01
N ASP A 315 -7.35 -6.74 12.01
CA ASP A 315 -7.31 -5.27 12.23
C ASP A 315 -7.85 -4.49 11.05
N VAL A 316 -7.82 -5.05 9.84
CA VAL A 316 -8.34 -4.40 8.64
C VAL A 316 -9.23 -5.30 7.78
N PRO A 317 -10.36 -5.78 8.34
CA PRO A 317 -11.08 -6.85 7.70
C PRO A 317 -11.92 -6.31 6.55
N CYS A 318 -11.94 -7.08 5.46
CA CYS A 318 -12.75 -6.74 4.30
C CYS A 318 -13.39 -7.94 3.63
N GLN A 319 -14.47 -7.66 2.89
CA GLN A 319 -15.28 -8.70 2.26
C GLN A 319 -14.50 -9.48 1.19
N ASN A 320 -13.63 -8.81 0.45
CA ASN A 320 -12.71 -9.46 -0.48
C ASN A 320 -11.36 -9.68 0.19
N GLU A 321 -11.11 -10.93 0.59
CA GLU A 321 -9.86 -11.36 1.22
C GLU A 321 -8.63 -11.16 0.30
N ASN A 322 -8.82 -11.00 -1.02
CA ASN A 322 -7.74 -10.73 -1.99
C ASN A 322 -7.42 -9.23 -2.18
N SER A 323 -7.90 -8.34 -1.29
CA SER A 323 -7.77 -6.89 -1.50
C SER A 323 -7.38 -6.13 -0.24
N ILE A 324 -6.74 -6.79 0.71
CA ILE A 324 -6.41 -6.25 2.04
C ILE A 324 -5.65 -4.91 2.01
N GLU A 325 -4.77 -4.71 1.03
CA GLU A 325 -4.08 -3.46 0.71
C GLU A 325 -5.03 -2.24 0.57
N THR A 326 -6.27 -2.48 0.12
CA THR A 326 -7.31 -1.45 -0.05
C THR A 326 -8.25 -1.35 1.16
N CYS A 327 -8.11 -2.26 2.12
CA CYS A 327 -9.06 -2.45 3.21
C CYS A 327 -8.77 -1.53 4.40
N TYR A 328 -7.50 -1.17 4.65
CA TYR A 328 -7.11 -0.19 5.68
C TYR A 328 -8.00 1.05 5.71
N TYR A 329 -8.09 1.75 4.57
CA TYR A 329 -8.89 2.96 4.48
C TYR A 329 -10.37 2.69 4.79
N ASN A 330 -10.91 1.62 4.21
CA ASN A 330 -12.33 1.29 4.38
C ASN A 330 -12.64 0.83 5.79
N THR A 331 -11.69 0.21 6.49
CA THR A 331 -11.86 -0.21 7.87
C THR A 331 -11.97 0.99 8.78
N TRP A 332 -11.00 1.91 8.77
CA TRP A 332 -11.03 3.10 9.63
C TRP A 332 -12.26 3.99 9.39
N ASN A 333 -12.68 4.13 8.13
CA ASN A 333 -13.89 4.90 7.81
C ASN A 333 -15.19 4.22 8.28
N ASN A 334 -15.19 2.90 8.42
CA ASN A 334 -16.39 2.12 8.74
C ASN A 334 -16.38 1.50 10.13
N GLU A 335 -15.29 1.65 10.89
CA GLU A 335 -15.12 1.04 12.22
C GLU A 335 -16.27 1.39 13.16
N HIS A 336 -16.80 2.62 13.07
CA HIS A 336 -17.93 3.08 13.87
C HIS A 336 -19.31 2.91 13.18
N THR A 337 -19.34 2.34 11.97
CA THR A 337 -20.56 2.14 11.17
C THR A 337 -21.14 0.75 11.40
N LYS A 338 -22.20 0.65 12.23
CA LYS A 338 -22.89 -0.61 12.56
C LYS A 338 -23.25 -1.43 11.32
N GLY A 339 -23.06 -2.74 11.40
CA GLY A 339 -23.35 -3.69 10.31
C GLY A 339 -22.23 -3.84 9.28
N THR A 340 -21.17 -3.01 9.34
CA THR A 340 -19.97 -3.21 8.52
C THR A 340 -19.03 -4.24 9.15
N LEU A 341 -18.15 -4.84 8.35
CA LEU A 341 -17.20 -5.83 8.86
C LEU A 341 -16.16 -5.21 9.82
N ALA A 342 -15.80 -3.95 9.58
CA ALA A 342 -14.94 -3.15 10.44
C ALA A 342 -15.58 -2.92 11.81
N PHE A 343 -16.84 -2.50 11.85
CA PHE A 343 -17.58 -2.39 13.11
C PHE A 343 -17.71 -3.73 13.81
N GLU A 344 -18.04 -4.80 13.08
CA GLU A 344 -18.24 -6.11 13.69
C GLU A 344 -16.97 -6.67 14.35
N SER A 345 -15.79 -6.41 13.77
CA SER A 345 -14.50 -6.84 14.32
C SER A 345 -14.05 -6.00 15.52
N HIS A 346 -14.25 -4.68 15.50
CA HIS A 346 -13.69 -3.78 16.53
C HIS A 346 -14.70 -3.41 17.63
N HIS A 347 -16.01 -3.44 17.35
CA HIS A 347 -17.06 -3.01 18.29
C HIS A 347 -18.27 -3.94 18.34
N GLY A 348 -18.30 -4.99 17.53
CA GLY A 348 -19.47 -5.85 17.37
C GLY A 348 -19.22 -7.27 17.81
N THR A 349 -19.86 -8.21 17.11
CA THR A 349 -19.92 -9.62 17.51
C THR A 349 -18.63 -10.39 17.27
N LYS A 350 -17.68 -9.84 16.51
CA LYS A 350 -16.46 -10.51 16.03
C LYS A 350 -15.17 -10.04 16.72
N GLN A 351 -15.27 -9.32 17.83
CA GLN A 351 -14.10 -8.91 18.64
C GLN A 351 -13.21 -10.07 19.09
N TYR A 352 -13.74 -11.29 19.13
CA TYR A 352 -12.94 -12.49 19.41
C TYR A 352 -11.86 -12.76 18.34
N TRP A 353 -11.90 -12.09 17.17
CA TRP A 353 -10.81 -12.09 16.20
C TRP A 353 -9.53 -11.45 16.77
N HIS A 354 -9.67 -10.50 17.70
CA HIS A 354 -8.59 -9.82 18.41
C HIS A 354 -8.34 -10.39 19.82
N SER A 355 -8.78 -11.63 20.08
CA SER A 355 -8.82 -12.18 21.45
C SER A 355 -9.57 -11.32 22.47
N MET A 356 -10.55 -10.53 22.02
CA MET A 356 -11.37 -9.67 22.89
C MET A 356 -12.80 -10.19 23.01
N ALA A 357 -13.47 -9.75 24.08
CA ALA A 357 -14.83 -10.13 24.38
C ALA A 357 -15.81 -9.34 23.49
N PRO A 358 -16.69 -10.01 22.73
CA PRO A 358 -17.74 -9.32 22.00
C PRO A 358 -18.72 -8.60 22.92
N THR A 359 -19.39 -7.58 22.40
CA THR A 359 -20.50 -6.91 23.09
C THR A 359 -21.53 -7.91 23.61
N GLY A 360 -21.96 -7.73 24.86
CA GLY A 360 -22.94 -8.59 25.53
C GLY A 360 -22.40 -9.23 26.81
N ASN A 361 -23.09 -10.27 27.29
CA ASN A 361 -22.80 -10.93 28.58
C ASN A 361 -22.12 -12.29 28.38
N ASN A 362 -21.08 -12.33 27.54
CA ASN A 362 -20.30 -13.56 27.34
C ASN A 362 -19.41 -13.81 28.57
N THR A 363 -19.27 -15.05 29.00
CA THR A 363 -18.26 -15.46 29.99
C THR A 363 -16.90 -15.67 29.34
N ASN A 364 -15.81 -15.65 30.11
CA ASN A 364 -14.47 -15.97 29.60
C ASN A 364 -14.46 -17.32 28.85
N LYS A 365 -15.14 -18.34 29.39
CA LYS A 365 -15.26 -19.64 28.71
C LYS A 365 -15.96 -19.51 27.36
N GLN A 366 -17.08 -18.79 27.28
CA GLN A 366 -17.80 -18.62 26.01
C GLN A 366 -16.98 -17.87 24.96
N VAL A 367 -16.20 -16.85 25.36
CA VAL A 367 -15.30 -16.15 24.43
C VAL A 367 -14.21 -17.09 23.92
N VAL A 368 -13.60 -17.90 24.80
CA VAL A 368 -12.62 -18.92 24.39
C VAL A 368 -13.23 -19.93 23.41
N GLU A 369 -14.49 -20.35 23.61
CA GLU A 369 -15.17 -21.22 22.64
C GLU A 369 -15.31 -20.55 21.25
N LEU A 370 -15.68 -19.26 21.20
CA LEU A 370 -15.79 -18.51 19.94
C LEU A 370 -14.45 -18.42 19.21
N ILE A 371 -13.38 -18.09 19.95
CA ILE A 371 -12.00 -18.05 19.46
C ILE A 371 -11.62 -19.40 18.84
N ILE A 372 -11.82 -20.50 19.55
CA ILE A 372 -11.43 -21.84 19.09
C ILE A 372 -12.22 -22.28 17.86
N ILE A 373 -13.54 -22.02 17.84
CA ILE A 373 -14.39 -22.32 16.68
C ILE A 373 -13.88 -21.57 15.44
N GLN A 374 -13.53 -20.29 15.61
CA GLN A 374 -13.02 -19.47 14.51
C GLN A 374 -11.62 -19.89 14.06
N ALA A 375 -10.72 -20.18 14.99
CA ALA A 375 -9.37 -20.66 14.70
C ALA A 375 -9.41 -21.97 13.92
N LYS A 376 -10.27 -22.93 14.30
CA LYS A 376 -10.51 -24.16 13.54
C LYS A 376 -11.01 -23.87 12.13
N LYS A 377 -11.96 -22.95 11.98
CA LYS A 377 -12.50 -22.55 10.66
C LYS A 377 -11.41 -21.98 9.76
N TRP A 378 -10.55 -21.10 10.28
CA TRP A 378 -9.42 -20.57 9.52
C TRP A 378 -8.36 -21.63 9.25
N PHE A 379 -8.08 -22.52 10.20
CA PHE A 379 -7.10 -23.59 10.01
C PHE A 379 -7.53 -24.55 8.91
N THR A 380 -8.80 -24.99 8.93
CA THR A 380 -9.39 -25.80 7.85
C THR A 380 -9.22 -25.13 6.50
N LYS A 381 -9.57 -23.85 6.37
CA LYS A 381 -9.35 -23.10 5.12
C LYS A 381 -7.86 -23.06 4.73
N GLY A 382 -6.96 -22.85 5.69
CA GLY A 382 -5.52 -22.86 5.43
C GLY A 382 -5.02 -24.20 4.85
N ILE A 383 -5.55 -25.33 5.34
CA ILE A 383 -5.22 -26.66 4.83
C ILE A 383 -5.87 -26.94 3.46
N GLU A 384 -7.11 -26.53 3.26
CA GLU A 384 -7.87 -26.79 2.02
C GLU A 384 -7.44 -25.90 0.84
N THR A 385 -6.99 -24.67 1.10
CA THR A 385 -6.55 -23.73 0.06
C THR A 385 -5.29 -24.24 -0.64
N PHE A 386 -5.30 -24.21 -1.98
CA PHE A 386 -4.21 -24.74 -2.81
C PHE A 386 -2.90 -23.95 -2.65
N GLY A 387 -1.78 -24.68 -2.64
CA GLY A 387 -0.44 -24.11 -2.48
C GLY A 387 -0.27 -23.33 -1.18
N ASP A 388 0.55 -22.29 -1.25
CA ASP A 388 0.89 -21.44 -0.11
C ASP A 388 -0.16 -20.33 0.14
N ASN A 389 -1.22 -20.24 -0.67
CA ASN A 389 -2.34 -19.31 -0.43
C ASN A 389 -3.08 -19.61 0.88
N GLY A 390 -2.90 -20.81 1.45
CA GLY A 390 -3.39 -21.16 2.78
C GLY A 390 -2.75 -20.35 3.90
N LEU A 391 -1.54 -19.79 3.71
CA LEU A 391 -0.82 -19.00 4.70
C LEU A 391 -1.60 -17.78 5.16
N PHE A 392 -2.40 -17.18 4.27
CA PHE A 392 -3.30 -16.07 4.63
C PHE A 392 -4.28 -16.43 5.75
N HIS A 393 -4.85 -17.64 5.72
CA HIS A 393 -5.74 -18.07 6.80
C HIS A 393 -5.00 -18.39 8.09
N ILE A 394 -3.76 -18.86 7.98
CA ILE A 394 -2.92 -19.13 9.15
C ILE A 394 -2.48 -17.82 9.79
N GLY A 395 -2.14 -16.78 9.01
CA GLY A 395 -1.84 -15.44 9.51
C GLY A 395 -2.94 -14.88 10.39
N LYS A 396 -4.22 -15.09 10.03
CA LYS A 396 -5.37 -14.67 10.86
C LYS A 396 -5.39 -15.33 12.24
N ILE A 397 -4.95 -16.59 12.32
CA ILE A 397 -4.80 -17.30 13.60
C ILE A 397 -3.61 -16.74 14.38
N LEU A 398 -2.51 -16.41 13.70
CA LEU A 398 -1.33 -15.82 14.34
C LEU A 398 -1.66 -14.49 15.00
N HIS A 399 -2.36 -13.60 14.30
CA HIS A 399 -2.87 -12.35 14.86
C HIS A 399 -3.64 -12.58 16.17
N MET A 400 -4.66 -13.43 16.12
CA MET A 400 -5.50 -13.77 17.26
C MET A 400 -4.66 -14.32 18.43
N VAL A 401 -3.71 -15.21 18.16
CA VAL A 401 -2.82 -15.79 19.17
C VAL A 401 -1.87 -14.74 19.76
N GLN A 402 -1.32 -13.86 18.94
CA GLN A 402 -0.43 -12.78 19.35
C GLN A 402 -1.16 -11.77 20.24
N ASP A 403 -2.37 -11.37 19.83
CA ASP A 403 -3.26 -10.51 20.62
C ASP A 403 -3.55 -11.10 21.99
N SER A 404 -3.65 -12.42 22.12
CA SER A 404 -3.92 -13.05 23.40
C SER A 404 -2.84 -12.81 24.46
N TYR A 405 -1.64 -12.35 24.07
CA TYR A 405 -0.55 -12.01 24.98
C TYR A 405 -0.37 -10.50 25.16
N SER A 406 -1.18 -9.68 24.48
CA SER A 406 -1.25 -8.24 24.72
C SER A 406 -2.09 -7.95 25.97
N LEU A 407 -1.57 -7.09 26.83
CA LEU A 407 -2.19 -6.77 28.12
C LEU A 407 -3.44 -5.90 27.95
N SER A 408 -3.64 -5.24 26.81
CA SER A 408 -4.90 -4.57 26.46
C SER A 408 -5.96 -5.58 26.05
N HIS A 409 -5.62 -6.73 25.48
CA HIS A 409 -6.61 -7.72 25.05
C HIS A 409 -6.96 -8.72 26.17
N VAL A 410 -5.95 -9.29 26.82
CA VAL A 410 -6.13 -10.39 27.77
C VAL A 410 -5.30 -10.17 29.02
N TYR A 411 -5.97 -10.12 30.17
CA TYR A 411 -5.30 -10.08 31.47
C TYR A 411 -5.01 -11.50 31.96
N ARG A 412 -3.75 -11.73 32.33
CA ARG A 412 -3.24 -13.03 32.80
C ARG A 412 -2.65 -12.93 34.20
N ASP A 413 -2.70 -14.04 34.95
CA ASP A 413 -2.00 -14.18 36.22
C ASP A 413 -0.51 -14.51 36.03
N LYS A 414 0.21 -14.65 37.14
CA LYS A 414 1.64 -14.99 37.18
C LYS A 414 1.98 -16.34 36.53
N ASP A 415 1.01 -17.26 36.45
CA ASP A 415 1.17 -18.60 35.87
C ASP A 415 0.74 -18.61 34.39
N ASN A 416 0.59 -17.42 33.78
CA ASN A 416 0.15 -17.18 32.41
C ASN A 416 -1.30 -17.62 32.10
N LYS A 417 -2.14 -17.78 33.14
CA LYS A 417 -3.54 -18.17 32.98
C LYS A 417 -4.43 -16.95 32.83
N VAL A 418 -5.41 -17.05 31.93
CA VAL A 418 -6.36 -15.99 31.61
C VAL A 418 -7.27 -15.72 32.81
N VAL A 419 -7.17 -14.51 33.33
CA VAL A 419 -8.03 -14.00 34.41
C VAL A 419 -9.23 -13.25 33.83
N GLN A 420 -9.01 -12.46 32.77
CA GLN A 420 -10.05 -11.68 32.12
C GLN A 420 -9.73 -11.48 30.64
N ILE A 421 -10.69 -11.77 29.78
CA ILE A 421 -10.67 -11.31 28.38
C ILE A 421 -11.35 -9.94 28.35
N GLN A 422 -10.67 -8.91 27.86
CA GLN A 422 -11.14 -7.51 27.91
C GLN A 422 -11.99 -7.17 26.68
N SER A 423 -12.60 -5.98 26.65
CA SER A 423 -13.37 -5.50 25.49
C SER A 423 -13.01 -4.07 25.09
N TYR A 424 -13.21 -3.75 23.81
CA TYR A 424 -12.90 -2.43 23.26
C TYR A 424 -13.75 -1.32 23.89
N GLU A 425 -15.01 -1.59 24.27
CA GLU A 425 -15.94 -0.54 24.73
C GLU A 425 -15.48 0.12 26.04
N ALA A 426 -14.80 -0.66 26.88
CA ALA A 426 -14.30 -0.24 28.18
C ALA A 426 -12.92 0.43 28.11
N GLN A 427 -12.30 0.49 26.92
CA GLN A 427 -10.92 0.92 26.73
C GLN A 427 -10.77 2.31 26.13
N ASP A 428 -9.76 3.02 26.60
CA ASP A 428 -9.27 4.25 25.99
C ASP A 428 -8.47 3.89 24.72
N SER A 429 -8.93 4.37 23.57
CA SER A 429 -8.32 4.09 22.26
C SER A 429 -6.86 4.53 22.19
N ASP A 430 -6.50 5.61 22.90
CA ASP A 430 -5.15 6.17 22.86
C ASP A 430 -4.14 5.31 23.65
N LYS A 431 -4.63 4.44 24.55
CA LYS A 431 -3.81 3.58 25.41
C LYS A 431 -3.80 2.11 24.96
N HIS A 432 -4.71 1.75 24.06
CA HIS A 432 -4.95 0.37 23.67
C HIS A 432 -3.71 -0.30 23.04
N GLY A 433 -2.98 0.42 22.17
CA GLY A 433 -1.77 -0.10 21.52
C GLY A 433 -0.46 0.09 22.30
N GLU A 434 -0.49 0.59 23.54
CA GLU A 434 0.74 0.78 24.34
C GLU A 434 1.48 -0.52 24.68
N PRO A 435 0.81 -1.65 25.03
CA PRO A 435 1.49 -2.91 25.29
C PRO A 435 2.28 -3.45 24.09
N ASP A 436 1.83 -3.12 22.88
CA ASP A 436 2.35 -3.64 21.61
C ASP A 436 3.53 -2.84 21.05
N LYS A 437 4.01 -1.83 21.80
CA LYS A 437 5.16 -0.98 21.41
C LYS A 437 6.52 -1.52 21.87
N LYS A 438 6.57 -2.59 22.67
CA LYS A 438 7.82 -3.10 23.27
C LYS A 438 8.15 -4.52 22.82
N GLU A 439 9.17 -4.64 21.97
CA GLU A 439 9.56 -5.90 21.31
C GLU A 439 10.18 -6.97 22.24
N ASP A 440 10.72 -6.61 23.41
CA ASP A 440 11.43 -7.57 24.30
C ASP A 440 10.64 -7.94 25.58
N THR A 441 9.31 -7.89 25.51
CA THR A 441 8.47 -8.29 26.66
C THR A 441 8.27 -9.80 26.72
N LYS A 442 7.92 -10.31 27.92
CA LYS A 442 7.53 -11.71 28.10
C LYS A 442 6.35 -12.10 27.19
N GLY A 443 5.37 -11.20 27.03
CA GLY A 443 4.21 -11.43 26.17
C GLY A 443 4.59 -11.67 24.70
N VAL A 444 5.54 -10.89 24.17
CA VAL A 444 6.05 -11.07 22.80
C VAL A 444 6.75 -12.41 22.63
N LYS A 445 7.56 -12.84 23.60
CA LYS A 445 8.23 -14.16 23.58
C LYS A 445 7.24 -15.32 23.65
N ASP A 446 6.20 -15.18 24.48
CA ASP A 446 5.12 -16.18 24.58
C ASP A 446 4.30 -16.23 23.27
N ALA A 447 4.01 -15.08 22.67
CA ALA A 447 3.34 -14.96 21.38
C ALA A 447 4.15 -15.57 20.22
N GLU A 448 5.47 -15.36 20.20
CA GLU A 448 6.38 -15.98 19.24
C GLU A 448 6.39 -17.49 19.39
N THR A 449 6.53 -18.00 20.62
CA THR A 449 6.52 -19.45 20.89
C THR A 449 5.21 -20.09 20.43
N ALA A 450 4.08 -19.44 20.70
CA ALA A 450 2.78 -19.91 20.24
C ALA A 450 2.62 -19.85 18.72
N SER A 451 3.12 -18.79 18.09
CA SER A 451 3.12 -18.63 16.63
C SER A 451 3.95 -19.71 15.93
N VAL A 452 5.14 -20.04 16.47
CA VAL A 452 5.99 -21.14 15.97
C VAL A 452 5.24 -22.46 16.02
N TRP A 453 4.53 -22.73 17.11
CA TRP A 453 3.77 -23.98 17.26
C TRP A 453 2.65 -24.08 16.23
N ILE A 454 1.87 -23.00 16.01
CA ILE A 454 0.78 -22.97 15.03
C ILE A 454 1.31 -23.21 13.61
N LEU A 455 2.42 -22.56 13.24
CA LEU A 455 3.05 -22.73 11.93
C LEU A 455 3.65 -24.13 11.74
N THR A 456 4.22 -24.70 12.80
CA THR A 456 4.74 -26.07 12.78
C THR A 456 3.61 -27.07 12.59
N LEU A 457 2.49 -26.91 13.31
CA LEU A 457 1.30 -27.72 13.11
C LEU A 457 0.82 -27.61 11.67
N TYR A 458 0.62 -26.39 11.15
CA TYR A 458 0.20 -26.15 9.77
C TYR A 458 1.08 -26.88 8.74
N LYS A 459 2.40 -26.77 8.88
CA LYS A 459 3.38 -27.42 7.99
C LYS A 459 3.24 -28.94 8.00
N ILE A 460 3.12 -29.55 9.18
CA ILE A 460 2.94 -30.99 9.33
C ILE A 460 1.59 -31.41 8.72
N SER A 461 0.51 -30.71 9.07
CA SER A 461 -0.83 -30.97 8.58
C SER A 461 -0.94 -30.89 7.06
N LYS A 462 -0.28 -29.91 6.43
CA LYS A 462 -0.23 -29.78 4.96
C LYS A 462 0.49 -30.95 4.30
N LYS A 463 1.58 -31.42 4.91
CA LYS A 463 2.36 -32.57 4.42
C LYS A 463 1.58 -33.88 4.54
N GLU A 464 0.94 -34.10 5.69
CA GLU A 464 0.27 -35.35 6.02
C GLU A 464 -1.19 -35.43 5.52
N LYS A 465 -1.79 -34.28 5.19
CA LYS A 465 -3.20 -34.15 4.76
C LYS A 465 -4.23 -34.64 5.81
N GLU A 466 -3.84 -34.71 7.08
CA GLU A 466 -4.67 -35.19 8.19
C GLU A 466 -5.36 -34.04 8.95
N LEU A 467 -6.47 -33.54 8.40
CA LEU A 467 -7.17 -32.39 8.98
C LEU A 467 -7.76 -32.68 10.37
N LYS A 468 -8.38 -33.85 10.57
CA LYS A 468 -9.12 -34.17 11.81
C LYS A 468 -8.22 -34.18 13.04
N SER A 469 -7.09 -34.87 12.96
CA SER A 469 -6.09 -34.94 14.04
C SER A 469 -5.49 -33.57 14.30
N SER A 470 -5.21 -32.80 13.25
CA SER A 470 -4.66 -31.45 13.35
C SER A 470 -5.61 -30.48 14.06
N LEU A 471 -6.91 -30.55 13.79
CA LEU A 471 -7.92 -29.73 14.47
C LEU A 471 -8.06 -30.09 15.96
N LEU A 472 -7.83 -31.35 16.34
CA LEU A 472 -7.81 -31.77 17.74
C LEU A 472 -6.57 -31.24 18.47
N LEU A 473 -5.40 -31.31 17.82
CA LEU A 473 -4.16 -30.75 18.36
C LEU A 473 -4.26 -29.23 18.53
N LEU A 474 -4.80 -28.52 17.52
CA LEU A 474 -5.05 -27.09 17.56
C LEU A 474 -5.97 -26.72 18.73
N ASP A 475 -7.11 -27.41 18.87
CA ASP A 475 -8.05 -27.19 19.97
C ASP A 475 -7.36 -27.32 21.33
N ASN A 476 -6.68 -28.44 21.54
CA ASN A 476 -6.03 -28.73 22.81
C ASN A 476 -4.95 -27.69 23.12
N TYR A 477 -4.14 -27.31 22.14
CA TYR A 477 -3.10 -26.30 22.32
C TYR A 477 -3.69 -24.92 22.67
N LEU A 478 -4.72 -24.49 21.95
CA LEU A 478 -5.39 -23.22 22.23
C LEU A 478 -6.01 -23.22 23.63
N ARG A 479 -6.61 -24.31 24.10
CA ARG A 479 -7.23 -24.38 25.44
C ARG A 479 -6.21 -24.45 26.58
N THR A 480 -5.12 -25.16 26.37
CA THR A 480 -4.20 -25.52 27.47
C THR A 480 -2.98 -24.61 27.54
N ILE A 481 -2.58 -24.01 26.43
CA ILE A 481 -1.37 -23.18 26.33
C ILE A 481 -1.71 -21.72 26.06
N VAL A 482 -2.55 -21.44 25.04
CA VAL A 482 -2.84 -20.05 24.65
C VAL A 482 -3.90 -19.42 25.55
N TYR A 483 -5.03 -20.10 25.81
CA TYR A 483 -6.14 -19.59 26.63
C TYR A 483 -6.45 -20.46 27.87
N PRO A 484 -5.45 -20.87 28.68
CA PRO A 484 -5.74 -21.59 29.91
C PRO A 484 -6.43 -20.66 30.89
N LEU A 485 -7.69 -20.92 31.23
CA LEU A 485 -8.44 -20.10 32.19
C LEU A 485 -7.91 -20.32 33.61
N ALA A 486 -7.71 -19.23 34.36
CA ALA A 486 -7.36 -19.31 35.77
C ALA A 486 -8.50 -19.94 36.59
N LYS A 487 -8.16 -20.49 37.75
CA LYS A 487 -9.13 -21.19 38.61
C LYS A 487 -10.31 -20.26 38.93
N ASP A 488 -11.52 -20.78 38.81
CA ASP A 488 -12.79 -20.08 39.09
C ASP A 488 -13.07 -18.85 38.19
N ARG A 489 -12.31 -18.66 37.09
CA ARG A 489 -12.50 -17.54 36.14
C ARG A 489 -13.36 -17.89 34.93
N SER A 490 -13.71 -19.15 34.74
CA SER A 490 -14.44 -19.63 33.55
C SER A 490 -15.83 -19.03 33.38
N GLN A 491 -16.57 -18.86 34.47
CA GLN A 491 -17.95 -18.35 34.47
C GLN A 491 -18.04 -16.84 34.72
N ILE A 492 -16.89 -16.16 34.85
CA ILE A 492 -16.85 -14.71 35.00
C ILE A 492 -17.20 -14.07 33.66
N ILE A 493 -18.04 -13.04 33.69
CA ILE A 493 -18.40 -12.24 32.51
C ILE A 493 -17.11 -11.60 31.95
N ALA A 494 -16.83 -11.89 30.69
CA ALA A 494 -15.77 -11.31 29.89
C ALA A 494 -16.11 -9.85 29.52
N GLY A 495 -15.10 -9.10 29.11
CA GLY A 495 -15.17 -7.67 28.81
C GLY A 495 -14.62 -6.80 29.93
N GLY A 496 -14.91 -5.50 29.85
CA GLY A 496 -14.29 -4.52 30.74
C GLY A 496 -12.84 -4.24 30.35
N SER A 497 -12.12 -3.52 31.22
CA SER A 497 -10.76 -3.07 30.96
C SER A 497 -9.98 -2.99 32.27
N LEU A 498 -8.68 -3.25 32.24
CA LEU A 498 -7.78 -2.96 33.36
C LEU A 498 -7.72 -1.45 33.58
N GLU A 499 -7.55 -1.02 34.84
CA GLU A 499 -7.52 0.41 35.21
C GLU A 499 -6.54 1.24 34.36
N ALA A 500 -5.40 0.66 33.97
CA ALA A 500 -4.40 1.32 33.12
C ALA A 500 -4.95 1.72 31.73
N TYR A 501 -5.95 1.01 31.22
CA TYR A 501 -6.52 1.20 29.87
C TYR A 501 -7.98 1.65 29.90
N LYS A 502 -8.58 1.89 31.07
CA LYS A 502 -9.96 2.40 31.14
C LYS A 502 -10.05 3.83 30.59
N LYS A 503 -11.16 4.13 29.92
CA LYS A 503 -11.54 5.52 29.56
C LYS A 503 -11.56 6.36 30.82
N SER A 504 -10.83 7.49 30.85
CA SER A 504 -10.96 8.43 31.96
C SER A 504 -12.40 8.91 32.03
N GLN A 505 -13.03 8.86 33.20
CA GLN A 505 -14.32 9.54 33.40
C GLN A 505 -14.08 11.03 33.23
N ILE A 506 -14.38 11.58 32.05
CA ILE A 506 -14.47 13.02 31.87
C ILE A 506 -15.60 13.47 32.80
N LYS A 507 -15.28 14.23 33.86
CA LYS A 507 -16.28 14.99 34.60
C LYS A 507 -17.06 15.79 33.56
N LYS A 508 -18.37 15.54 33.43
CA LYS A 508 -19.27 16.38 32.63
C LYS A 508 -18.91 17.84 32.90
N ALA A 509 -18.72 18.62 31.84
CA ALA A 509 -18.43 20.04 31.95
C ALA A 509 -19.47 20.71 32.85
N ASP A 510 -19.03 21.67 33.66
CA ASP A 510 -19.91 22.43 34.55
C ASP A 510 -21.07 22.99 33.71
N PRO A 511 -22.34 22.71 34.05
CA PRO A 511 -23.51 23.22 33.31
C PRO A 511 -23.51 24.73 33.12
N LYS A 512 -22.78 25.49 33.96
CA LYS A 512 -22.57 26.93 33.78
C LYS A 512 -21.71 27.27 32.56
N ILE A 513 -20.72 26.44 32.22
CA ILE A 513 -19.86 26.63 31.05
C ILE A 513 -20.64 26.32 29.77
N GLU A 514 -21.43 25.24 29.77
CA GLU A 514 -22.32 24.94 28.62
C GLU A 514 -23.33 26.06 28.37
N LYS A 515 -23.89 26.64 29.44
CA LYS A 515 -24.80 27.78 29.33
C LYS A 515 -24.11 29.06 28.85
N MET A 516 -22.89 29.34 29.30
CA MET A 516 -22.09 30.49 28.82
C MET A 516 -21.76 30.38 27.33
N VAL A 517 -21.39 29.18 26.86
CA VAL A 517 -21.07 28.93 25.45
C VAL A 517 -22.32 29.10 24.57
N GLU A 518 -23.48 28.64 25.02
CA GLU A 518 -24.73 28.81 24.27
C GLU A 518 -25.20 30.28 24.24
N ASP A 519 -25.01 31.02 25.34
CA ASP A 519 -25.31 32.45 25.42
C ASP A 519 -24.38 33.30 24.53
N GLU A 520 -23.09 32.95 24.41
CA GLU A 520 -22.15 33.58 23.46
C GLU A 520 -22.51 33.27 22.01
N ARG A 521 -22.90 32.03 21.72
CA ARG A 521 -23.30 31.59 20.37
C ARG A 521 -24.55 32.34 19.89
N LEU A 522 -25.51 32.58 20.79
CA LEU A 522 -26.71 33.38 20.51
C LEU A 522 -26.41 34.87 20.32
N LYS A 523 -25.37 35.42 20.95
CA LYS A 523 -24.89 36.79 20.73
C LYS A 523 -24.27 36.95 19.35
N MET A 524 -23.43 36.01 18.92
CA MET A 524 -22.77 36.08 17.60
C MET A 524 -23.75 35.93 16.43
N MET A 525 -24.91 35.33 16.64
CA MET A 525 -25.97 35.23 15.61
C MET A 525 -26.83 36.50 15.46
N ARG A 526 -26.68 37.50 16.34
CA ARG A 526 -27.49 38.72 16.34
C ARG A 526 -26.79 39.97 15.81
N GLU A 527 -25.53 39.88 15.39
CA GLU A 527 -24.88 41.02 14.73
C GLU A 527 -25.31 41.10 13.26
N PRO A 528 -25.93 42.21 12.81
CA PRO A 528 -26.29 42.37 11.42
C PRO A 528 -25.02 42.59 10.61
N LYS A 529 -24.83 41.76 9.57
CA LYS A 529 -23.78 41.95 8.56
C LYS A 529 -23.95 43.34 7.94
N ILE A 530 -22.95 44.21 8.14
CA ILE A 530 -22.75 45.43 7.34
C ILE A 530 -22.04 45.04 6.05
#